data_AF-A0A520HMR3-F1
#
_entry.id   AF-A0A520HMR3-F1
#
_cell.length_a   1.000
_cell.length_b   1.000
_cell.length_c   1.000
_cell.angle_alpha   90.00
_cell.angle_beta   90.00
_cell.angle_gamma   90.00
#
_symmetry.space_group_name_H-M   'P 1'
#
loop_
_entity.id
_entity.type
_entity.pdbx_description
1 polymer ?
#
loop_
_entity_poly.entity_id
_entity_poly.type
_entity_poly.pdbx_seq_one_letter_code
_entity_poly.pdbx_strand_id
1 'polypeptide(L)'
;HGTTLAGLMKEHGVDPHHFLDDVHDIALDRVGPNHRLAAGLGRLPGRKFVFTNGDAPYARRVLERIGIGDQFEHLHDIHACELRPKPQAHGYELLCRQFGIDPATACMVEDMAQNLRPAKALGMTTVWVDNGSERGNHDFDPGHVDLRIAELRDYFSPRAGSAWQSWAIVRHGAQQAIGFVSAGRKRDGVSEIGYLLAREAHGQGYGREAVSLLIDHLLAHGDRRIFADVDPDNRASIALLTALGFTLEGRLRAEWQTHIGVRDSLIYGLLAEEWPARSAA
;
A
#
# COMPACT_ATOMS: atom_id res chain seq x y z
N HIS A 1 -4.87 -11.53 31.91
CA HIS A 1 -4.40 -10.18 32.27
C HIS A 1 -4.18 -9.25 31.05
N GLY A 2 -4.38 -9.67 29.79
CA GLY A 2 -4.23 -8.80 28.61
C GLY A 2 -2.78 -8.60 28.15
N THR A 3 -1.84 -8.38 29.08
CA THR A 3 -0.38 -8.39 28.83
C THR A 3 0.38 -9.03 29.99
N THR A 4 1.64 -9.43 29.76
CA THR A 4 2.56 -9.89 30.82
C THR A 4 2.74 -8.82 31.90
N LEU A 5 2.88 -7.55 31.50
CA LEU A 5 3.01 -6.42 32.41
C LEU A 5 1.82 -6.31 33.38
N ALA A 6 0.58 -6.40 32.89
CA ALA A 6 -0.61 -6.33 33.74
C ALA A 6 -0.72 -7.51 34.72
N GLY A 7 -0.15 -8.67 34.39
CA GLY A 7 0.00 -9.79 35.32
C GLY A 7 1.03 -9.49 36.41
N LEU A 8 2.22 -9.01 36.01
CA LEU A 8 3.32 -8.69 36.92
C LEU A 8 3.01 -7.54 37.87
N MET A 9 2.30 -6.50 37.41
CA MET A 9 1.85 -5.41 38.28
C MET A 9 0.86 -5.91 39.33
N LYS A 10 -0.11 -6.75 38.93
CA LYS A 10 -1.20 -7.20 39.79
C LYS A 10 -0.75 -8.24 40.82
N GLU A 11 0.06 -9.20 40.39
CA GLU A 11 0.44 -10.36 41.21
C GLU A 11 1.79 -10.18 41.92
N HIS A 12 2.65 -9.29 41.41
CA HIS A 12 4.04 -9.17 41.88
C HIS A 12 4.48 -7.72 42.21
N GLY A 13 3.60 -6.72 42.08
CA GLY A 13 3.91 -5.33 42.43
C GLY A 13 5.05 -4.71 41.62
N VAL A 14 5.32 -5.24 40.43
CA VAL A 14 6.43 -4.79 39.56
C VAL A 14 6.18 -3.35 39.10
N ASP A 15 7.22 -2.52 39.20
CA ASP A 15 7.21 -1.16 38.65
C ASP A 15 7.07 -1.22 37.12
N PRO A 16 5.98 -0.70 36.54
CA PRO A 16 5.76 -0.73 35.11
C PRO A 16 6.80 0.06 34.33
N HIS A 17 7.40 1.11 34.90
CA HIS A 17 8.44 1.89 34.22
C HIS A 17 9.70 1.06 34.01
N HIS A 18 10.19 0.42 35.08
CA HIS A 18 11.36 -0.45 35.00
C HIS A 18 11.16 -1.66 34.09
N PHE A 19 9.97 -2.29 34.13
CA PHE A 19 9.66 -3.42 33.25
C PHE A 19 9.59 -3.01 31.77
N LEU A 20 8.98 -1.86 31.47
CA LEU A 20 8.89 -1.36 30.10
C LEU A 20 10.26 -0.94 29.55
N ASP A 21 11.09 -0.29 30.36
CA ASP A 21 12.47 0.06 29.97
C ASP A 21 13.29 -1.20 29.62
N ASP A 22 13.23 -2.24 30.47
CA ASP A 22 13.96 -3.50 30.24
C ASP A 22 13.46 -4.28 29.02
N VAL A 23 12.13 -4.42 28.84
CA VAL A 23 11.57 -5.20 27.71
C VAL A 23 11.58 -4.44 26.38
N HIS A 24 11.77 -3.12 26.40
CA HIS A 24 11.87 -2.29 25.20
C HIS A 24 13.31 -1.90 24.83
N ASP A 25 14.31 -2.33 25.61
CA ASP A 25 15.71 -2.32 25.21
C ASP A 25 16.04 -3.47 24.21
N ILE A 26 15.26 -3.54 23.13
CA ILE A 26 15.45 -4.50 22.06
C ILE A 26 16.21 -3.82 20.91
N ALA A 27 17.24 -4.48 20.40
CA ALA A 27 17.94 -4.06 19.20
C ALA A 27 16.97 -4.01 18.00
N LEU A 28 16.89 -2.86 17.32
CA LEU A 28 16.06 -2.66 16.13
C LEU A 28 16.83 -2.95 14.82
N ASP A 29 17.84 -3.81 14.89
CA ASP A 29 18.74 -4.18 13.79
C ASP A 29 18.00 -4.80 12.60
N ARG A 30 16.90 -5.51 12.86
CA ARG A 30 16.04 -6.13 11.85
C ARG A 30 14.93 -5.23 11.32
N VAL A 31 14.78 -4.02 11.86
CA VAL A 31 13.77 -3.05 11.42
C VAL A 31 14.47 -2.05 10.50
N GLY A 32 13.93 -1.91 9.29
CA GLY A 32 14.42 -0.96 8.29
C GLY A 32 13.29 -0.14 7.67
N PRO A 33 13.63 0.91 6.91
CA PRO A 33 12.65 1.76 6.25
C PRO A 33 11.71 0.97 5.34
N ASN A 34 10.41 1.30 5.39
CA ASN A 34 9.38 0.67 4.57
C ASN A 34 8.61 1.73 3.76
N HIS A 35 9.21 2.14 2.65
CA HIS A 35 8.64 3.15 1.75
C HIS A 35 7.26 2.75 1.18
N ARG A 36 7.00 1.45 1.00
CA ARG A 36 5.70 0.97 0.48
C ARG A 36 4.59 1.20 1.49
N LEU A 37 4.86 0.93 2.77
CA LEU A 37 3.94 1.22 3.85
C LEU A 37 3.76 2.72 4.03
N ALA A 38 4.84 3.52 4.01
CA ALA A 38 4.78 4.97 4.10
C ALA A 38 3.89 5.58 3.00
N ALA A 39 4.08 5.16 1.74
CA ALA A 39 3.27 5.60 0.62
C ALA A 39 1.79 5.17 0.75
N GLY A 40 1.54 3.95 1.24
CA GLY A 40 0.19 3.45 1.48
C GLY A 40 -0.53 4.25 2.56
N LEU A 41 0.12 4.45 3.71
CA LEU A 41 -0.40 5.28 4.81
C LEU A 41 -0.65 6.72 4.33
N GLY A 42 0.26 7.31 3.55
CA GLY A 42 0.12 8.68 3.04
C GLY A 42 -1.09 8.93 2.15
N ARG A 43 -1.67 7.88 1.55
CA ARG A 43 -2.88 7.96 0.73
C ARG A 43 -4.18 7.82 1.51
N LEU A 44 -4.11 7.34 2.76
CA LEU A 44 -5.31 7.18 3.57
C LEU A 44 -5.86 8.55 3.98
N PRO A 45 -7.16 8.81 3.73
CA PRO A 45 -7.78 10.05 4.18
C PRO A 45 -7.94 10.04 5.70
N GLY A 46 -8.03 11.24 6.28
CA GLY A 46 -8.32 11.41 7.70
C GLY A 46 -7.09 11.35 8.61
N ARG A 47 -7.37 11.43 9.91
CA ARG A 47 -6.38 11.52 10.99
C ARG A 47 -5.90 10.11 11.35
N LYS A 48 -4.60 9.97 11.62
CA LYS A 48 -3.96 8.68 11.91
C LYS A 48 -3.33 8.72 13.30
N PHE A 49 -3.59 7.68 14.07
CA PHE A 49 -3.13 7.55 15.46
C PHE A 49 -2.39 6.24 15.65
N VAL A 50 -1.36 6.25 16.48
CA VAL A 50 -0.75 5.03 17.00
C VAL A 50 -1.38 4.73 18.35
N PHE A 51 -1.93 3.54 18.54
CA PHE A 51 -2.41 3.06 19.84
C PHE A 51 -1.64 1.80 20.23
N THR A 52 -0.76 1.92 21.23
CA THR A 52 0.20 0.87 21.60
C THR A 52 0.13 0.54 23.09
N ASN A 53 0.39 -0.73 23.42
CA ASN A 53 0.64 -1.18 24.81
C ASN A 53 2.08 -0.90 25.27
N GLY A 54 2.95 -0.44 24.36
CA GLY A 54 4.28 0.04 24.72
C GLY A 54 4.26 1.49 25.19
N ASP A 55 5.43 2.03 25.55
CA ASP A 55 5.63 3.43 25.92
C ASP A 55 6.00 4.29 24.69
N ALA A 56 5.77 5.60 24.79
CA ALA A 56 6.01 6.52 23.68
C ALA A 56 7.47 6.56 23.19
N PRO A 57 8.52 6.56 24.05
CA PRO A 57 9.92 6.47 23.60
C PRO A 57 10.20 5.28 22.69
N TYR A 58 9.81 4.06 23.09
CA TYR A 58 10.01 2.86 22.28
C TYR A 58 9.27 2.95 20.94
N ALA A 59 7.99 3.32 20.99
CA ALA A 59 7.17 3.38 19.80
C ALA A 59 7.68 4.41 18.79
N ARG A 60 8.18 5.57 19.24
CA ARG A 60 8.82 6.56 18.34
C ARG A 60 10.06 6.01 17.65
N ARG A 61 10.95 5.32 18.37
CA ARG A 61 12.14 4.67 17.78
C ARG A 61 11.75 3.69 16.67
N VAL A 62 10.70 2.90 16.88
CA VAL A 62 10.19 1.96 15.87
C VAL A 62 9.63 2.71 14.66
N LEU A 63 8.80 3.74 14.86
CA LEU A 63 8.21 4.54 13.78
C LEU A 63 9.26 5.26 12.93
N GLU A 64 10.29 5.83 13.57
CA GLU A 64 11.42 6.48 12.90
C GLU A 64 12.22 5.47 12.08
N ARG A 65 12.50 4.29 12.64
CA ARG A 65 13.26 3.25 11.95
C ARG A 65 12.52 2.70 10.72
N ILE A 66 11.20 2.59 10.79
CA ILE A 66 10.33 2.20 9.67
C ILE A 66 10.14 3.36 8.68
N GLY A 67 10.34 4.61 9.09
CA GLY A 67 10.16 5.79 8.25
C GLY A 67 8.70 6.18 8.05
N ILE A 68 7.85 5.99 9.06
CA ILE A 68 6.41 6.31 9.01
C ILE A 68 5.94 7.25 10.12
N GLY A 69 6.84 7.77 10.95
CA GLY A 69 6.50 8.67 12.07
C GLY A 69 5.63 9.85 11.65
N ASP A 70 6.01 10.54 10.58
CA ASP A 70 5.31 11.72 10.05
C ASP A 70 3.91 11.44 9.50
N GLN A 71 3.51 10.16 9.43
CA GLN A 71 2.16 9.76 8.99
C GLN A 71 1.13 9.80 10.11
N PHE A 72 1.54 9.91 11.36
CA PHE A 72 0.67 9.85 12.53
C PHE A 72 0.62 11.20 13.26
N GLU A 73 -0.58 11.63 13.59
CA GLU A 73 -0.82 12.89 14.30
C GLU A 73 -0.47 12.77 15.79
N HIS A 74 -0.85 11.64 16.40
CA HIS A 74 -0.68 11.39 17.82
C HIS A 74 -0.39 9.92 18.14
N LEU A 75 0.25 9.73 19.30
CA LEU A 75 0.56 8.43 19.86
C LEU A 75 -0.14 8.32 21.22
N HIS A 76 -0.93 7.27 21.38
CA HIS A 76 -1.65 6.89 22.59
C HIS A 76 -0.97 5.64 23.14
N ASP A 77 -0.10 5.83 24.12
CA ASP A 77 0.71 4.77 24.74
C ASP A 77 0.09 4.24 26.03
N ILE A 78 0.81 3.32 26.68
CA ILE A 78 0.37 2.74 27.95
C ILE A 78 0.21 3.75 29.09
N HIS A 79 0.99 4.85 29.08
CA HIS A 79 0.86 5.92 30.06
C HIS A 79 -0.39 6.77 29.82
N ALA A 80 -0.70 7.08 28.55
CA ALA A 80 -1.94 7.73 28.16
C ALA A 80 -3.18 6.86 28.47
N CYS A 81 -3.01 5.55 28.61
CA CYS A 81 -4.03 4.60 29.05
C CYS A 81 -4.09 4.40 30.58
N GLU A 82 -3.44 5.25 31.37
CA GLU A 82 -3.37 5.11 32.83
C GLU A 82 -2.87 3.73 33.29
N LEU A 83 -1.91 3.17 32.55
CA LEU A 83 -1.31 1.84 32.77
C LEU A 83 -2.30 0.66 32.68
N ARG A 84 -3.42 0.86 31.97
CA ARG A 84 -4.41 -0.18 31.67
C ARG A 84 -4.29 -0.60 30.20
N PRO A 85 -3.58 -1.70 29.91
CA PRO A 85 -3.29 -2.08 28.52
C PRO A 85 -4.53 -2.58 27.78
N LYS A 86 -4.49 -2.50 26.44
CA LYS A 86 -5.37 -3.27 25.56
C LYS A 86 -5.35 -4.76 25.97
N PRO A 87 -6.51 -5.45 26.03
CA PRO A 87 -7.82 -5.06 25.48
C PRO A 87 -8.78 -4.37 26.47
N GLN A 88 -8.31 -3.70 27.53
CA GLN A 88 -9.24 -2.98 28.43
C GLN A 88 -9.90 -1.80 27.69
N ALA A 89 -11.23 -1.69 27.78
CA ALA A 89 -12.01 -0.68 27.05
C ALA A 89 -11.59 0.78 27.35
N HIS A 90 -11.10 1.02 28.56
CA HIS A 90 -10.70 2.33 29.06
C HIS A 90 -9.77 3.12 28.11
N GLY A 91 -8.72 2.49 27.57
CA GLY A 91 -7.80 3.17 26.65
C GLY A 91 -8.46 3.60 25.34
N TYR A 92 -9.42 2.82 24.84
CA TYR A 92 -10.17 3.14 23.62
C TYR A 92 -11.10 4.33 23.85
N GLU A 93 -11.78 4.36 25.00
CA GLU A 93 -12.66 5.47 25.39
C GLU A 93 -11.88 6.76 25.63
N LEU A 94 -10.71 6.68 26.28
CA LEU A 94 -9.80 7.81 26.46
C LEU A 94 -9.32 8.37 25.13
N LEU A 95 -8.84 7.51 24.23
CA LEU A 95 -8.43 7.88 22.88
C LEU A 95 -9.55 8.63 22.14
N CYS A 96 -10.77 8.06 22.13
CA CYS A 96 -11.89 8.68 21.43
C CYS A 96 -12.27 10.04 22.02
N ARG A 97 -12.37 10.12 23.35
CA ARG A 97 -12.73 11.36 24.06
C ARG A 97 -11.67 12.44 23.91
N GLN A 98 -10.39 12.09 24.08
CA GLN A 98 -9.29 13.04 24.05
C GLN A 98 -9.12 13.69 22.67
N PHE A 99 -9.29 12.92 21.61
CA PHE A 99 -9.05 13.38 20.24
C PHE A 99 -10.33 13.63 19.43
N GLY A 100 -11.52 13.48 20.03
CA GLY A 100 -12.79 13.67 19.34
C GLY A 100 -12.99 12.72 18.17
N ILE A 101 -12.60 11.45 18.35
CA ILE A 101 -12.79 10.40 17.34
C ILE A 101 -14.21 9.87 17.49
N ASP A 102 -15.01 9.95 16.43
CA ASP A 102 -16.29 9.26 16.33
C ASP A 102 -16.03 7.81 15.93
N PRO A 103 -16.29 6.82 16.82
CA PRO A 103 -16.04 5.41 16.52
C PRO A 103 -16.76 4.92 15.27
N ALA A 104 -17.97 5.43 14.98
CA ALA A 104 -18.77 4.99 13.82
C ALA A 104 -18.13 5.35 12.47
N THR A 105 -17.17 6.28 12.46
CA THR A 105 -16.42 6.69 11.26
C THR A 105 -14.93 6.33 11.35
N ALA A 106 -14.54 5.58 12.38
CA ALA A 106 -13.15 5.21 12.63
C ALA A 106 -12.88 3.72 12.32
N CYS A 107 -11.61 3.44 12.04
CA CYS A 107 -11.11 2.09 11.78
C CYS A 107 -9.99 1.75 12.77
N MET A 108 -10.09 0.59 13.43
CA MET A 108 -9.01 0.03 14.25
C MET A 108 -8.29 -1.07 13.47
N VAL A 109 -6.97 -0.96 13.40
CA VAL A 109 -6.09 -1.93 12.74
C VAL A 109 -5.15 -2.53 13.77
N GLU A 110 -5.14 -3.85 13.90
CA GLU A 110 -4.41 -4.52 14.99
C GLU A 110 -4.05 -5.97 14.62
N ASP A 111 -2.93 -6.47 15.12
CA ASP A 111 -2.45 -7.85 14.87
C ASP A 111 -2.91 -8.86 15.93
N MET A 112 -3.26 -8.40 17.14
CA MET A 112 -3.88 -9.22 18.17
C MET A 112 -5.42 -9.16 18.11
N ALA A 113 -6.08 -10.26 17.75
CA ALA A 113 -7.54 -10.29 17.57
C ALA A 113 -8.33 -9.85 18.83
N GLN A 114 -7.86 -10.20 20.03
CA GLN A 114 -8.49 -9.78 21.30
C GLN A 114 -8.59 -8.25 21.48
N ASN A 115 -7.65 -7.49 20.90
CA ASN A 115 -7.62 -6.04 20.99
C ASN A 115 -8.67 -5.38 20.06
N LEU A 116 -9.27 -6.13 19.13
CA LEU A 116 -10.35 -5.61 18.28
C LEU A 116 -11.71 -5.61 18.97
N ARG A 117 -11.91 -6.44 20.02
CA ARG A 117 -13.21 -6.56 20.71
C ARG A 117 -13.72 -5.22 21.27
N PRO A 118 -12.92 -4.42 22.00
CA PRO A 118 -13.39 -3.15 22.53
C PRO A 118 -13.64 -2.12 21.44
N ALA A 119 -12.80 -2.08 20.40
CA ALA A 119 -13.00 -1.21 19.25
C ALA A 119 -14.33 -1.52 18.53
N LYS A 120 -14.64 -2.81 18.35
CA LYS A 120 -15.92 -3.24 17.77
C LYS A 120 -17.10 -2.84 18.63
N ALA A 121 -17.00 -3.02 19.95
CA ALA A 121 -18.05 -2.65 20.89
C ALA A 121 -18.34 -1.14 20.91
N LEU A 122 -17.35 -0.30 20.62
CA LEU A 122 -17.52 1.14 20.46
C LEU A 122 -18.15 1.53 19.11
N GLY A 123 -18.19 0.63 18.13
CA GLY A 123 -18.74 0.87 16.80
C GLY A 123 -17.71 1.11 15.70
N MET A 124 -16.42 0.90 15.97
CA MET A 124 -15.37 1.01 14.94
C MET A 124 -15.44 -0.13 13.92
N THR A 125 -15.02 0.17 12.69
CA THR A 125 -14.65 -0.87 11.73
C THR A 125 -13.36 -1.54 12.21
N THR A 126 -13.32 -2.87 12.28
CA THR A 126 -12.14 -3.61 12.79
C THR A 126 -11.41 -4.38 11.68
N VAL A 127 -10.10 -4.13 11.58
CA VAL A 127 -9.21 -4.79 10.61
C VAL A 127 -8.17 -5.59 11.36
N TRP A 128 -8.22 -6.90 11.22
CA TRP A 128 -7.25 -7.81 11.80
C TRP A 128 -6.09 -8.07 10.83
N VAL A 129 -4.87 -7.83 11.30
CA VAL A 129 -3.63 -8.17 10.61
C VAL A 129 -3.17 -9.55 11.06
N ASP A 130 -3.60 -10.56 10.32
CA ASP A 130 -3.22 -11.95 10.57
C ASP A 130 -1.83 -12.23 9.97
N ASN A 131 -0.81 -11.94 10.77
CA ASN A 131 0.59 -12.19 10.46
C ASN A 131 1.01 -13.66 10.67
N GLY A 132 0.06 -14.58 10.89
CA GLY A 132 0.33 -16.00 11.12
C GLY A 132 0.91 -16.32 12.50
N SER A 133 0.96 -15.36 13.43
CA SER A 133 1.41 -15.61 14.79
C SER A 133 0.35 -16.38 15.60
N GLU A 134 0.77 -17.48 16.25
CA GLU A 134 -0.13 -18.25 17.13
C GLU A 134 -0.72 -17.40 18.26
N ARG A 135 0.02 -16.39 18.74
CA ARG A 135 -0.43 -15.43 19.75
C ARG A 135 -1.51 -14.47 19.23
N GLY A 136 -1.47 -14.09 17.95
CA GLY A 136 -2.48 -13.22 17.33
C GLY A 136 -3.87 -13.85 17.28
N ASN A 137 -3.93 -15.19 17.27
CA ASN A 137 -5.16 -15.99 17.24
C ASN A 137 -5.81 -16.23 18.62
N HIS A 138 -5.14 -15.83 19.72
CA HIS A 138 -5.67 -16.08 21.07
C HIS A 138 -6.98 -15.32 21.28
N ASP A 139 -8.03 -16.04 21.71
CA ASP A 139 -9.40 -15.54 21.84
C ASP A 139 -9.96 -14.90 20.55
N PHE A 140 -9.56 -15.39 19.37
CA PHE A 140 -10.17 -14.98 18.11
C PHE A 140 -11.68 -15.27 18.13
N ASP A 141 -12.46 -14.22 17.88
CA ASP A 141 -13.90 -14.31 17.67
C ASP A 141 -14.23 -13.57 16.38
N PRO A 142 -14.77 -14.27 15.36
CA PRO A 142 -15.12 -13.66 14.08
C PRO A 142 -16.16 -12.55 14.22
N GLY A 143 -16.95 -12.52 15.30
CA GLY A 143 -17.92 -11.44 15.57
C GLY A 143 -17.29 -10.07 15.84
N HIS A 144 -15.96 -10.01 16.03
CA HIS A 144 -15.24 -8.79 16.34
C HIS A 144 -14.27 -8.33 15.25
N VAL A 145 -14.29 -8.98 14.08
CA VAL A 145 -13.41 -8.68 12.94
C VAL A 145 -14.24 -8.43 11.68
N ASP A 146 -14.23 -7.20 11.17
CA ASP A 146 -14.91 -6.86 9.91
C ASP A 146 -14.08 -7.26 8.69
N LEU A 147 -12.76 -7.11 8.78
CA LEU A 147 -11.83 -7.40 7.69
C LEU A 147 -10.60 -8.11 8.21
N ARG A 148 -10.18 -9.17 7.52
CA ARG A 148 -8.90 -9.86 7.76
C ARG A 148 -7.95 -9.57 6.61
N ILE A 149 -6.72 -9.17 6.95
CA ILE A 149 -5.62 -8.97 5.99
C ILE A 149 -4.39 -9.73 6.50
N ALA A 150 -3.56 -10.24 5.59
CA ALA A 150 -2.29 -10.86 5.98
C ALA A 150 -1.25 -9.79 6.33
N GLU A 151 -1.27 -8.66 5.62
CA GLU A 151 -0.28 -7.60 5.82
C GLU A 151 -0.79 -6.21 5.42
N LEU A 152 -0.45 -5.21 6.23
CA LEU A 152 -0.91 -3.83 6.05
C LEU A 152 -0.42 -3.19 4.75
N ARG A 153 0.84 -3.46 4.38
CA ARG A 153 1.40 -2.90 3.16
C ARG A 153 0.69 -3.43 1.92
N ASP A 154 0.15 -4.65 1.94
CA ASP A 154 -0.53 -5.22 0.78
C ASP A 154 -1.95 -4.69 0.62
N TYR A 155 -2.56 -4.24 1.72
CA TYR A 155 -3.90 -3.65 1.73
C TYR A 155 -3.86 -2.15 1.43
N PHE A 156 -2.92 -1.40 2.02
CA PHE A 156 -2.82 0.05 1.86
C PHE A 156 -1.91 0.51 0.71
N SER A 157 -0.97 -0.34 0.28
CA SER A 157 -0.26 -0.12 -0.99
C SER A 157 -1.09 -0.77 -2.11
N PRO A 158 -1.16 -0.18 -3.31
CA PRO A 158 -1.74 -0.88 -4.46
C PRO A 158 -1.09 -2.27 -4.59
N ARG A 159 -1.92 -3.31 -4.60
CA ARG A 159 -1.52 -4.72 -4.57
C ARG A 159 -0.25 -4.95 -5.39
N ALA A 160 0.79 -5.40 -4.69
CA ALA A 160 2.03 -5.89 -5.27
C ALA A 160 1.84 -7.25 -5.96
N GLY A 161 0.84 -7.37 -6.82
CA GLY A 161 0.52 -8.59 -7.55
C GLY A 161 -0.45 -8.27 -8.66
N SER A 162 0.05 -8.21 -9.90
CA SER A 162 -0.72 -8.09 -11.16
C SER A 162 -1.70 -6.92 -11.31
N ALA A 163 -1.82 -6.00 -10.35
CA ALA A 163 -2.73 -4.88 -10.44
C ALA A 163 -2.15 -3.83 -11.39
N TRP A 164 -2.61 -3.88 -12.64
CA TRP A 164 -2.44 -2.81 -13.60
C TRP A 164 -3.00 -1.51 -13.00
N GLN A 165 -2.16 -0.50 -12.85
CA GLN A 165 -2.61 0.87 -12.62
C GLN A 165 -3.09 1.43 -13.95
N SER A 166 -4.24 2.09 -13.96
CA SER A 166 -4.84 2.64 -15.18
C SER A 166 -5.16 4.12 -14.98
N TRP A 167 -4.90 4.91 -16.01
CA TRP A 167 -5.18 6.34 -16.06
C TRP A 167 -6.08 6.64 -17.25
N ALA A 168 -7.14 7.39 -17.02
CA ALA A 168 -8.00 7.87 -18.10
C ALA A 168 -7.27 8.97 -18.89
N ILE A 169 -7.37 8.91 -20.23
CA ILE A 169 -6.91 9.99 -21.10
C ILE A 169 -8.08 10.95 -21.26
N VAL A 170 -7.92 12.20 -20.81
CA VAL A 170 -8.95 13.24 -20.90
C VAL A 170 -8.33 14.46 -21.58
N ARG A 171 -9.05 15.07 -22.52
CA ARG A 171 -8.60 16.33 -23.15
C ARG A 171 -8.61 17.44 -22.10
N HIS A 172 -7.64 18.34 -22.17
CA HIS A 172 -7.59 19.48 -21.26
C HIS A 172 -8.92 20.27 -21.28
N GLY A 173 -9.51 20.48 -20.10
CA GLY A 173 -10.80 21.16 -19.94
C GLY A 173 -12.04 20.34 -20.27
N ALA A 174 -11.90 19.07 -20.71
CA ALA A 174 -13.01 18.16 -20.93
C ALA A 174 -13.26 17.27 -19.70
N GLN A 175 -14.48 16.73 -19.62
CA GLN A 175 -14.89 15.76 -18.57
C GLN A 175 -14.98 14.33 -19.12
N GLN A 176 -14.87 14.13 -20.44
CA GLN A 176 -15.03 12.84 -21.09
C GLN A 176 -13.67 12.20 -21.38
N ALA A 177 -13.51 10.95 -20.93
CA ALA A 177 -12.36 10.13 -21.28
C ALA A 177 -12.41 9.71 -22.76
N ILE A 178 -11.27 9.83 -23.44
CA ILE A 178 -11.07 9.44 -24.84
C ILE A 178 -10.24 8.14 -24.96
N GLY A 179 -9.92 7.51 -23.83
CA GLY A 179 -9.10 6.32 -23.76
C GLY A 179 -8.51 6.10 -22.37
N PHE A 180 -7.59 5.16 -22.26
CA PHE A 180 -6.78 4.95 -21.08
C PHE A 180 -5.36 4.48 -21.45
N VAL A 181 -4.44 4.70 -20.53
CA VAL A 181 -3.13 4.03 -20.48
C VAL A 181 -3.04 3.26 -19.17
N SER A 182 -2.30 2.16 -19.17
CA SER A 182 -2.14 1.32 -18.00
C SER A 182 -0.73 0.78 -17.88
N ALA A 183 -0.27 0.55 -16.65
CA ALA A 183 1.02 -0.07 -16.37
C ALA A 183 0.89 -1.13 -15.27
N GLY A 184 1.48 -2.30 -15.51
CA GLY A 184 1.55 -3.39 -14.57
C GLY A 184 3.00 -3.75 -14.25
N ARG A 185 3.43 -3.54 -13.00
CA ARG A 185 4.77 -3.95 -12.56
C ARG A 185 4.88 -5.47 -12.57
N LYS A 186 5.82 -6.01 -13.36
CA LYS A 186 6.06 -7.46 -13.47
C LYS A 186 7.20 -7.92 -12.57
N ARG A 187 8.27 -7.14 -12.53
CA ARG A 187 9.47 -7.37 -11.72
C ARG A 187 9.94 -6.03 -11.16
N ASP A 188 10.87 -6.07 -10.22
CA ASP A 188 11.44 -4.83 -9.69
C ASP A 188 12.15 -4.02 -10.79
N GLY A 189 11.75 -2.76 -10.93
CA GLY A 189 12.15 -1.85 -12.00
C GLY A 189 11.73 -2.26 -13.42
N VAL A 190 10.77 -3.19 -13.59
CA VAL A 190 10.28 -3.61 -14.92
C VAL A 190 8.75 -3.64 -14.98
N SER A 191 8.19 -2.80 -15.83
CA SER A 191 6.75 -2.68 -16.03
C SER A 191 6.31 -3.01 -17.46
N GLU A 192 5.14 -3.65 -17.56
CA GLU A 192 4.41 -3.80 -18.82
C GLU A 192 3.45 -2.61 -18.98
N ILE A 193 3.30 -2.07 -20.19
CA ILE A 193 2.32 -1.03 -20.50
C ILE A 193 1.26 -1.51 -21.50
N GLY A 194 0.08 -0.91 -21.40
CA GLY A 194 -1.07 -1.15 -22.27
C GLY A 194 -1.84 0.15 -22.46
N TYR A 195 -2.60 0.25 -23.54
CA TYR A 195 -3.34 1.47 -23.85
C TYR A 195 -4.47 1.20 -24.85
N LEU A 196 -5.52 2.01 -24.76
CA LEU A 196 -6.65 1.99 -25.67
C LEU A 196 -7.18 3.41 -25.86
N LEU A 197 -7.48 3.76 -27.10
CA LEU A 197 -8.13 5.02 -27.46
C LEU A 197 -9.45 4.76 -28.15
N ALA A 198 -10.44 5.59 -27.87
CA ALA A 198 -11.68 5.66 -28.64
C ALA A 198 -11.35 5.92 -30.12
N ARG A 199 -12.12 5.31 -31.03
CA ARG A 199 -11.85 5.37 -32.48
C ARG A 199 -11.82 6.81 -32.98
N GLU A 200 -12.65 7.67 -32.43
CA GLU A 200 -12.78 9.09 -32.75
C GLU A 200 -11.54 9.89 -32.35
N ALA A 201 -10.69 9.34 -31.46
CA ALA A 201 -9.46 9.95 -30.99
C ALA A 201 -8.20 9.42 -31.74
N HIS A 202 -8.36 8.49 -32.68
CA HIS A 202 -7.24 7.96 -33.46
C HIS A 202 -6.68 9.01 -34.44
N GLY A 203 -5.40 8.88 -34.80
CA GLY A 203 -4.75 9.73 -35.81
C GLY A 203 -4.46 11.18 -35.38
N GLN A 204 -4.79 11.57 -34.15
CA GLN A 204 -4.65 12.95 -33.65
C GLN A 204 -3.45 13.16 -32.71
N GLY A 205 -2.58 12.17 -32.56
CA GLY A 205 -1.39 12.26 -31.71
C GLY A 205 -1.60 11.92 -30.23
N TYR A 206 -2.86 11.80 -29.75
CA TYR A 206 -3.16 11.52 -28.35
C TYR A 206 -2.50 10.26 -27.79
N GLY A 207 -2.41 9.18 -28.58
CA GLY A 207 -1.70 7.97 -28.14
C GLY A 207 -0.21 8.18 -27.91
N ARG A 208 0.44 8.96 -28.78
CA ARG A 208 1.86 9.32 -28.61
C ARG A 208 2.07 10.14 -27.35
N GLU A 209 1.23 11.14 -27.13
CA GLU A 209 1.31 12.00 -25.96
C GLU A 209 1.07 11.20 -24.66
N ALA A 210 -0.03 10.46 -24.58
CA ALA A 210 -0.41 9.72 -23.38
C ALA A 210 0.61 8.64 -23.00
N VAL A 211 1.11 7.88 -23.99
CA VAL A 211 2.13 6.86 -23.74
C VAL A 211 3.48 7.50 -23.38
N SER A 212 3.85 8.65 -23.97
CA SER A 212 5.06 9.39 -23.56
C SER A 212 4.99 9.81 -22.09
N LEU A 213 3.85 10.36 -21.66
CA LEU A 213 3.64 10.76 -20.27
C LEU A 213 3.69 9.57 -19.30
N LEU A 214 3.16 8.41 -19.72
CA LEU A 214 3.28 7.19 -18.93
C LEU A 214 4.74 6.73 -18.81
N ILE A 215 5.52 6.78 -19.89
CA ILE A 215 6.95 6.45 -19.86
C ILE A 215 7.68 7.39 -18.89
N ASP A 216 7.50 8.71 -19.04
CA ASP A 216 8.09 9.71 -18.14
C ASP A 216 7.77 9.41 -16.67
N HIS A 217 6.50 9.09 -16.39
CA HIS A 217 6.05 8.72 -15.06
C HIS A 217 6.75 7.47 -14.53
N LEU A 218 6.77 6.38 -15.29
CA LEU A 218 7.35 5.10 -14.84
C LEU A 218 8.86 5.21 -14.59
N LEU A 219 9.58 5.87 -15.49
CA LEU A 219 11.03 6.08 -15.35
C LEU A 219 11.35 6.96 -14.13
N ALA A 220 10.58 8.03 -13.89
CA ALA A 220 10.73 8.86 -12.70
C ALA A 220 10.49 8.08 -11.39
N HIS A 221 9.76 6.97 -11.45
CA HIS A 221 9.49 6.08 -10.31
C HIS A 221 10.44 4.88 -10.23
N GLY A 222 11.54 4.91 -10.99
CA GLY A 222 12.63 3.94 -10.88
C GLY A 222 12.51 2.71 -11.77
N ASP A 223 11.59 2.70 -12.74
CA ASP A 223 11.61 1.66 -13.76
C ASP A 223 12.84 1.84 -14.65
N ARG A 224 13.67 0.80 -14.68
CA ARG A 224 14.83 0.71 -15.58
C ARG A 224 14.45 0.20 -16.97
N ARG A 225 13.25 -0.37 -17.10
CA ARG A 225 12.76 -1.02 -18.31
C ARG A 225 11.24 -1.02 -18.39
N ILE A 226 10.73 -0.68 -19.56
CA ILE A 226 9.31 -0.71 -19.90
C ILE A 226 9.14 -1.63 -21.12
N PHE A 227 8.08 -2.44 -21.16
CA PHE A 227 7.79 -3.26 -22.34
C PHE A 227 6.29 -3.34 -22.65
N ALA A 228 5.96 -3.73 -23.87
CA ALA A 228 4.60 -3.96 -24.33
C ALA A 228 4.50 -5.31 -25.07
N ASP A 229 3.41 -6.03 -24.81
CA ASP A 229 2.99 -7.21 -25.58
C ASP A 229 1.95 -6.78 -26.62
N VAL A 230 2.23 -7.06 -27.90
CA VAL A 230 1.43 -6.59 -29.01
C VAL A 230 1.14 -7.72 -30.01
N ASP A 231 -0.13 -7.87 -30.38
CA ASP A 231 -0.53 -8.74 -31.49
C ASP A 231 0.14 -8.29 -32.81
N PRO A 232 0.77 -9.20 -33.59
CA PRO A 232 1.45 -8.87 -34.84
C PRO A 232 0.60 -8.13 -35.89
N ASP A 233 -0.73 -8.28 -35.84
CA ASP A 233 -1.64 -7.61 -36.77
C ASP A 233 -2.01 -6.18 -36.31
N ASN A 234 -1.66 -5.80 -35.08
CA ASN A 234 -1.93 -4.46 -34.53
C ASN A 234 -0.90 -3.43 -35.03
N ARG A 235 -1.02 -3.07 -36.31
CA ARG A 235 -0.14 -2.10 -37.00
C ARG A 235 -0.07 -0.74 -36.30
N ALA A 236 -1.17 -0.29 -35.68
CA ALA A 236 -1.23 0.99 -35.00
C ALA A 236 -0.37 1.02 -33.73
N SER A 237 -0.46 -0.03 -32.91
CA SER A 237 0.38 -0.19 -31.71
C SER A 237 1.86 -0.33 -32.07
N ILE A 238 2.17 -1.16 -33.08
CA ILE A 238 3.54 -1.34 -33.58
C ILE A 238 4.14 0.00 -34.03
N ALA A 239 3.42 0.76 -34.86
CA ALA A 239 3.89 2.05 -35.34
C ALA A 239 4.10 3.05 -34.21
N LEU A 240 3.21 3.08 -33.21
CA LEU A 240 3.33 3.94 -32.04
C LEU A 240 4.57 3.59 -31.21
N LEU A 241 4.77 2.32 -30.86
CA LEU A 241 5.91 1.87 -30.06
C LEU A 241 7.23 2.16 -30.78
N THR A 242 7.32 1.85 -32.08
CA THR A 242 8.51 2.18 -32.88
C THR A 242 8.77 3.69 -32.93
N ALA A 243 7.73 4.52 -33.08
CA ALA A 243 7.87 5.99 -33.08
C ALA A 243 8.28 6.57 -31.72
N LEU A 244 8.08 5.81 -30.63
CA LEU A 244 8.51 6.13 -29.27
C LEU A 244 9.88 5.51 -28.93
N GLY A 245 10.55 4.86 -29.89
CA GLY A 245 11.89 4.32 -29.67
C GLY A 245 11.93 2.94 -29.02
N PHE A 246 10.79 2.25 -28.88
CA PHE A 246 10.81 0.84 -28.45
C PHE A 246 11.46 -0.03 -29.53
N THR A 247 12.28 -0.98 -29.07
CA THR A 247 12.93 -1.99 -29.91
C THR A 247 12.13 -3.30 -29.87
N LEU A 248 11.97 -3.96 -31.03
CA LEU A 248 11.42 -5.32 -31.08
C LEU A 248 12.47 -6.31 -30.56
N GLU A 249 12.13 -7.04 -29.51
CA GLU A 249 13.07 -7.96 -28.84
C GLU A 249 12.76 -9.43 -29.11
N GLY A 250 11.51 -9.75 -29.42
CA GLY A 250 11.12 -11.13 -29.63
C GLY A 250 9.71 -11.31 -30.16
N ARG A 251 9.49 -12.50 -30.71
CA ARG A 251 8.17 -13.01 -31.08
C ARG A 251 7.91 -14.31 -30.32
N LEU A 252 6.91 -14.29 -29.46
CA LEU A 252 6.42 -15.48 -28.76
C LEU A 252 5.36 -16.13 -29.65
N ARG A 253 5.59 -17.37 -30.08
CA ARG A 253 4.68 -18.09 -30.98
C ARG A 253 3.61 -18.79 -30.17
N ALA A 254 2.35 -18.66 -30.59
CA ALA A 254 1.19 -19.27 -29.93
C ALA A 254 1.08 -18.93 -28.43
N GLU A 255 1.43 -17.71 -28.05
CA GLU A 255 1.44 -17.24 -26.65
C GLU A 255 0.03 -17.15 -26.07
N TRP A 256 -0.93 -16.63 -26.83
CA TRP A 256 -2.27 -16.34 -26.34
C TRP A 256 -3.35 -17.14 -27.04
N GLN A 257 -4.23 -17.77 -26.27
CA GLN A 257 -5.56 -18.18 -26.75
C GLN A 257 -6.53 -17.00 -26.58
N THR A 258 -6.98 -16.44 -27.69
CA THR A 258 -7.91 -15.30 -27.72
C THR A 258 -9.27 -15.71 -28.29
N HIS A 259 -10.23 -14.77 -28.29
CA HIS A 259 -11.53 -14.94 -28.93
C HIS A 259 -11.45 -15.05 -30.47
N ILE A 260 -10.32 -14.68 -31.09
CA ILE A 260 -10.06 -14.83 -32.53
C ILE A 260 -9.07 -15.98 -32.85
N GLY A 261 -8.82 -16.85 -31.87
CA GLY A 261 -7.93 -17.99 -32.01
C GLY A 261 -6.58 -17.82 -31.32
N VAL A 262 -5.66 -18.72 -31.61
CA VAL A 262 -4.28 -18.70 -31.10
C VAL A 262 -3.50 -17.58 -31.79
N ARG A 263 -2.85 -16.73 -31.00
CA ARG A 263 -2.10 -15.56 -31.49
C ARG A 263 -0.68 -15.59 -30.97
N ASP A 264 0.21 -15.07 -31.81
CA ASP A 264 1.58 -14.77 -31.44
C ASP A 264 1.63 -13.41 -30.73
N SER A 265 2.70 -13.16 -30.00
CA SER A 265 2.99 -11.88 -29.33
C SER A 265 4.30 -11.30 -29.81
N LEU A 266 4.31 -10.01 -30.14
CA LEU A 266 5.52 -9.23 -30.33
C LEU A 266 5.85 -8.51 -29.02
N ILE A 267 7.06 -8.70 -28.53
CA ILE A 267 7.56 -8.03 -27.33
C ILE A 267 8.42 -6.84 -27.75
N TYR A 268 7.96 -5.64 -27.41
CA TYR A 268 8.68 -4.40 -27.61
C TYR A 268 9.20 -3.88 -26.28
N GLY A 269 10.49 -3.55 -26.19
CA GLY A 269 11.13 -3.03 -24.98
C GLY A 269 11.73 -1.65 -25.16
N LEU A 270 11.78 -0.89 -24.07
CA LEU A 270 12.46 0.40 -23.94
C LEU A 270 13.23 0.43 -22.61
N LEU A 271 14.51 0.79 -22.67
CA LEU A 271 15.35 1.00 -21.50
C LEU A 271 15.35 2.47 -21.09
N ALA A 272 15.55 2.72 -19.79
CA ALA A 272 15.57 4.08 -19.25
C ALA A 272 16.63 4.98 -19.93
N GLU A 273 17.77 4.42 -20.30
CA GLU A 273 18.87 5.12 -20.98
C GLU A 273 18.59 5.47 -22.45
N GLU A 274 17.61 4.82 -23.07
CA GLU A 274 17.22 5.05 -24.47
C GLU A 274 16.16 6.17 -24.59
N TRP A 275 15.50 6.52 -23.48
CA TRP A 275 14.45 7.54 -23.47
C TRP A 275 15.06 8.94 -23.31
N PRO A 276 14.87 9.86 -24.28
CA PRO A 276 15.45 11.18 -24.20
C PRO A 276 14.81 11.97 -23.07
N ALA A 277 15.64 12.59 -22.21
CA ALA A 277 15.16 13.51 -21.20
C ALA A 277 14.37 14.64 -21.88
N ARG A 278 13.06 14.70 -21.66
CA ARG A 278 12.24 15.83 -22.09
C ARG A 278 12.57 17.00 -21.18
N SER A 279 13.24 18.03 -21.71
CA SER A 279 13.28 19.33 -21.06
C SER A 279 11.83 19.79 -20.85
N ALA A 280 11.43 19.97 -19.59
CA ALA A 280 10.16 20.58 -19.25
C ALA A 280 10.12 21.97 -19.91
N ALA A 281 9.15 22.18 -20.81
CA ALA A 281 8.80 23.47 -21.39
C ALA A 281 7.53 23.98 -20.71
#